data_AF-A0A8S3XHG4-F1
#
_entry.id   AF-A0A8S3XHG4-F1
#
_cell.length_a   1.000
_cell.length_b   1.000
_cell.length_c   1.000
_cell.angle_alpha   90.00
_cell.angle_beta   90.00
_cell.angle_gamma   90.00
#
_symmetry.space_group_name_H-M   'P 1'
#
loop_
_entity.id
_entity.type
_entity.pdbx_description
1 polymer ?
#
loop_
_entity_poly.entity_id
_entity_poly.type
_entity_poly.pdbx_seq_one_letter_code
_entity_poly.pdbx_strand_id
1 'polypeptide(L)'
;MASSSAGVTRSGVKKYAQKYCKEWEYDPNLKDWICPDPTGENYARCKYCKVTLVPHKKELNYHAKSKKHIKAVSLDKAAKS
;
A
#
# COMPACT_ATOMS: atom_id res chain seq x y z
N MET A 1 45.47 1.42 28.06
CA MET A 1 44.31 0.81 28.75
C MET A 1 43.05 1.19 27.98
N ALA A 2 42.28 0.17 27.56
CA ALA A 2 40.90 0.14 27.05
C ALA A 2 40.46 0.99 25.82
N SER A 3 40.35 0.30 24.68
CA SER A 3 39.38 0.52 23.60
C SER A 3 37.93 0.38 24.08
N SER A 4 36.97 1.15 23.55
CA SER A 4 35.49 0.91 23.52
C SER A 4 34.78 2.20 23.06
N SER A 5 33.69 2.29 22.29
CA SER A 5 32.81 1.37 21.56
C SER A 5 31.89 2.22 20.67
N ALA A 6 31.47 1.65 19.54
CA ALA A 6 30.59 2.26 18.53
C ALA A 6 29.24 2.77 19.09
N GLY A 7 28.84 3.97 18.66
CA GLY A 7 27.49 4.52 18.88
C GLY A 7 26.78 4.76 17.55
N VAL A 8 26.23 3.70 16.95
CA VAL A 8 25.29 3.82 15.82
C VAL A 8 23.93 4.31 16.36
N THR A 9 23.67 5.62 16.22
CA THR A 9 22.35 6.18 16.58
C THR A 9 21.42 6.06 15.38
N ARG A 10 20.25 5.46 15.64
CA ARG A 10 19.28 4.96 14.66
C ARG A 10 18.66 6.12 13.88
N SER A 11 18.71 6.01 12.56
CA SER A 11 18.10 6.93 11.60
C SER A 11 16.61 7.13 11.91
N GLY A 12 16.25 8.38 12.25
CA GLY A 12 14.86 8.80 12.36
C GLY A 12 14.17 8.67 10.99
N VAL A 13 13.28 7.69 10.87
CA VAL A 13 12.48 7.51 9.66
C VAL A 13 11.56 8.73 9.54
N LYS A 14 11.91 9.63 8.61
CA LYS A 14 11.09 10.78 8.24
C LYS A 14 9.70 10.24 7.90
N LYS A 15 8.68 10.68 8.66
CA LYS A 15 7.27 10.37 8.38
C LYS A 15 6.89 11.12 7.10
N TYR A 16 7.26 10.53 5.96
CA TYR A 16 6.96 11.04 4.64
C TYR A 16 5.43 11.08 4.49
N ALA A 17 4.92 12.21 4.02
CA ALA A 17 3.49 12.45 3.86
C ALA A 17 2.84 11.26 3.14
N GLN A 18 1.75 10.74 3.71
CA GLN A 18 0.94 9.63 3.20
C GLN A 18 0.20 10.09 1.94
N LYS A 19 0.92 10.29 0.84
CA LYS A 19 0.34 10.44 -0.48
C LYS A 19 0.41 9.08 -1.17
N TYR A 20 -0.44 8.85 -2.17
CA TYR A 20 -0.32 7.69 -3.03
C TYR A 20 1.12 7.62 -3.56
N CYS A 21 1.84 6.58 -3.17
CA CYS A 21 3.26 6.45 -3.50
C CYS A 21 3.36 5.63 -4.78
N LYS A 22 3.94 6.20 -5.84
CA LYS A 22 4.19 5.47 -7.10
C LYS A 22 5.02 4.20 -6.89
N GLU A 23 5.88 4.17 -5.86
CA GLU A 23 6.60 2.95 -5.46
C GLU A 23 5.68 1.76 -5.16
N TRP A 24 4.45 1.99 -4.69
CA TRP A 24 3.50 0.90 -4.46
C TRP A 24 3.01 0.25 -5.76
N GLU A 25 3.12 0.94 -6.89
CA GLU A 25 2.86 0.37 -8.22
C GLU A 25 3.97 -0.59 -8.67
N TYR A 26 5.13 -0.55 -8.01
CA TYR A 26 6.23 -1.51 -8.21
C TYR A 26 6.17 -2.67 -7.21
N ASP A 27 5.49 -2.50 -6.07
CA ASP A 27 5.33 -3.56 -5.08
C ASP A 27 4.34 -4.63 -5.59
N PRO A 28 4.77 -5.89 -5.78
CA PRO A 28 3.94 -6.93 -6.36
C PRO A 28 2.71 -7.27 -5.51
N ASN A 29 2.72 -6.95 -4.21
CA ASN A 29 1.61 -7.26 -3.30
C ASN A 29 0.51 -6.18 -3.32
N LEU A 30 0.83 -4.97 -3.77
CA LEU A 30 -0.07 -3.82 -3.73
C LEU A 30 -0.53 -3.44 -5.14
N LYS A 31 0.40 -3.36 -6.11
CA LYS A 31 0.14 -2.91 -7.50
C LYS A 31 -0.97 -3.68 -8.22
N ASP A 32 -1.18 -4.93 -7.81
CA ASP A 32 -2.13 -5.84 -8.41
C ASP A 32 -3.56 -5.26 -8.40
N TRP A 33 -3.90 -4.56 -7.31
CA TRP A 33 -5.27 -4.10 -7.08
C TRP A 33 -5.39 -2.62 -6.76
N ILE A 34 -4.32 -1.94 -6.34
CA ILE A 34 -4.34 -0.47 -6.17
C ILE A 34 -4.14 0.23 -7.53
N CYS A 35 -4.62 1.45 -7.61
CA CYS A 35 -4.49 2.36 -8.75
C CYS A 35 -4.45 3.80 -8.21
N PRO A 36 -3.76 4.75 -8.87
CA PRO A 36 -3.98 6.16 -8.58
C PRO A 36 -5.43 6.55 -8.92
N ASP A 37 -6.06 7.36 -8.07
CA ASP A 37 -7.38 7.90 -8.35
C ASP A 37 -7.27 9.10 -9.31
N PRO A 38 -8.02 9.14 -10.42
CA PRO A 38 -7.93 10.22 -11.42
C PRO A 38 -8.48 11.55 -10.93
N THR A 39 -9.30 11.54 -9.87
CA THR A 39 -9.92 12.73 -9.27
C THR A 39 -9.06 13.36 -8.18
N GLY A 40 -8.05 12.65 -7.67
CA GLY A 40 -7.13 13.18 -6.67
C GLY A 40 -5.87 12.33 -6.58
N GLU A 41 -4.74 12.89 -7.02
CA GLU A 41 -3.42 12.26 -7.08
C GLU A 41 -2.94 11.66 -5.75
N ASN A 42 -3.58 12.02 -4.64
CA ASN A 42 -3.23 11.54 -3.32
C ASN A 42 -3.98 10.28 -2.89
N TYR A 43 -5.05 9.84 -3.56
CA TYR A 43 -5.84 8.69 -3.10
C TYR A 43 -5.51 7.40 -3.86
N ALA A 44 -5.58 6.28 -3.15
CA ALA A 44 -5.49 4.96 -3.76
C ALA A 44 -6.89 4.47 -4.12
N ARG A 45 -7.10 3.91 -5.29
CA ARG A 45 -8.36 3.28 -5.68
C ARG A 45 -8.16 1.79 -5.83
N CYS A 46 -9.07 0.99 -5.26
CA CYS A 46 -9.07 -0.46 -5.48
C CYS A 46 -9.75 -0.77 -6.83
N LYS A 47 -9.06 -1.49 -7.73
CA LYS A 47 -9.59 -1.93 -9.03
C LYS A 47 -10.71 -2.94 -8.88
N TYR A 48 -10.57 -3.88 -7.93
CA TYR A 48 -11.56 -4.93 -7.68
C TYR A 48 -12.81 -4.39 -6.97
N CYS A 49 -12.62 -3.68 -5.85
CA CYS A 49 -13.73 -3.14 -5.06
C CYS A 49 -14.31 -1.85 -5.66
N LYS A 50 -13.59 -1.16 -6.55
CA LYS A 50 -13.94 0.15 -7.13
C LYS A 50 -14.21 1.23 -6.07
N VAL A 51 -13.53 1.13 -4.94
CA VAL A 51 -13.61 2.10 -3.83
C VAL A 51 -12.33 2.92 -3.72
N THR A 52 -12.48 4.18 -3.33
CA THR A 52 -11.37 5.06 -2.99
C THR A 52 -10.95 4.80 -1.55
N LEU A 53 -9.66 4.58 -1.35
CA LEU A 53 -9.02 4.26 -0.09
C LEU A 53 -8.03 5.37 0.26
N VAL A 54 -7.87 5.57 1.57
CA VAL A 54 -6.82 6.43 2.08
C VAL A 54 -5.46 5.84 1.66
N PRO A 55 -4.52 6.64 1.15
CA PRO A 55 -3.16 6.22 0.78
C PRO A 55 -2.32 5.90 2.03
N HIS A 56 -2.76 4.92 2.80
CA HIS A 56 -2.08 4.49 4.01
C HIS A 56 -1.78 3.00 3.94
N LYS A 57 -0.50 2.62 4.05
CA LYS A 57 -0.08 1.22 3.90
C LYS A 57 -0.81 0.27 4.86
N LYS A 58 -1.17 0.74 6.07
CA LYS A 58 -2.00 -0.02 7.02
C LYS A 58 -3.41 -0.27 6.48
N GLU A 59 -4.07 0.76 5.96
CA GLU A 59 -5.42 0.65 5.37
C GLU A 59 -5.41 -0.25 4.14
N LEU A 60 -4.40 -0.11 3.27
CA LEU A 60 -4.26 -0.97 2.10
C LEU A 60 -4.09 -2.45 2.50
N ASN A 61 -3.24 -2.74 3.48
CA ASN A 61 -3.03 -4.10 3.96
C ASN A 61 -4.30 -4.67 4.64
N TYR A 62 -4.99 -3.85 5.45
CA TYR A 62 -6.26 -4.26 6.06
C TYR A 62 -7.34 -4.51 5.00
N HIS A 63 -7.42 -3.66 3.98
CA HIS A 63 -8.33 -3.80 2.86
C HIS A 63 -8.06 -5.10 2.08
N ALA A 64 -6.80 -5.40 1.76
CA ALA A 64 -6.41 -6.62 1.07
C ALA A 64 -6.87 -7.89 1.80
N LYS A 65 -6.92 -7.86 3.14
CA LYS A 65 -7.39 -8.98 3.98
C LYS A 65 -8.90 -8.99 4.22
N SER A 66 -9.61 -7.96 3.75
CA SER A 66 -11.04 -7.82 4.03
C SER A 66 -11.87 -8.80 3.20
N LYS A 67 -12.92 -9.36 3.80
CA LYS A 67 -13.83 -10.32 3.13
C LYS A 67 -14.42 -9.75 1.83
N LYS A 68 -14.74 -8.45 1.83
CA LYS A 68 -15.25 -7.73 0.65
C LYS A 68 -14.25 -7.76 -0.50
N HIS A 69 -12.98 -7.50 -0.19
CA HIS A 69 -11.90 -7.51 -1.16
C HIS A 69 -11.65 -8.91 -1.71
N ILE A 70 -11.48 -9.91 -0.83
CA ILE A 70 -11.24 -11.30 -1.24
C ILE A 70 -12.35 -11.77 -2.18
N LYS A 71 -13.61 -11.51 -1.86
CA LYS A 71 -14.74 -11.85 -2.73
C LYS A 71 -14.68 -11.12 -4.07
N ALA A 72 -14.39 -9.82 -4.07
CA ALA A 72 -14.27 -9.05 -5.32
C ALA A 72 -13.11 -9.53 -6.20
N VAL A 73 -11.96 -9.85 -5.62
CA VAL A 73 -10.80 -10.44 -6.31
C VAL A 73 -11.18 -11.77 -6.95
N SER A 74 -11.83 -12.65 -6.17
CA SER A 74 -12.27 -13.96 -6.67
C SER A 74 -13.23 -13.82 -7.85
N LEU A 75 -14.17 -12.87 -7.78
CA LEU A 75 -15.14 -12.61 -8.85
C LEU A 75 -14.47 -12.02 -10.10
N ASP A 76 -13.57 -11.04 -9.94
CA ASP A 76 -12.83 -10.46 -11.09
C ASP A 76 -11.95 -11.50 -11.77
N LYS A 77 -11.24 -12.35 -11.01
CA LYS A 77 -10.43 -13.45 -11.56
C LYS A 77 -11.29 -14.47 -12.31
N ALA A 78 -12.46 -14.81 -11.77
CA ALA A 78 -13.39 -15.74 -12.43
C ALA A 78 -14.00 -15.15 -13.71
N ALA A 79 -14.26 -13.85 -13.77
CA ALA A 79 -14.84 -13.19 -14.94
C ALA A 79 -13.87 -13.01 -16.12
N LYS A 80 -12.56 -13.21 -15.90
CA LYS A 80 -11.51 -13.12 -16.93
C LYS A 80 -10.97 -14.49 -17.38
N SER A 81 -11.56 -15.60 -16.91
CA SER A 81 -11.20 -16.97 -17.31
C SER A 81 -12.20 -17.53 -18.33
#